data_AF-A0A4Z0GU26-F1
#
_entry.id   AF-A0A4Z0GU26-F1
#
_cell.length_a   1.000
_cell.length_b   1.000
_cell.length_c   1.000
_cell.angle_alpha   90.00
_cell.angle_beta   90.00
_cell.angle_gamma   90.00
#
_symmetry.space_group_name_H-M   'P 1'
#
loop_
_entity.id
_entity.type
_entity.pdbx_description
1 polymer ?
#
loop_
_entity_poly.entity_id
_entity_poly.type
_entity_poly.pdbx_seq_one_letter_code
_entity_poly.pdbx_strand_id
1 'polypeptide(L)'
;MGLLDDLAGIEMKIADAALNKVDDAIISALKAEQKALKKQWQRMELQRDIQNAFNRIIEDKRQSLYRHKNLIEELGRDLTVIHDGLQDAFESRTGSAISERLNEEKARISGQYQTLYDETLASCRINLL
;
A
#
# COMPACT_ATOMS: atom_id res chain seq x y z
N MET A 1 -5.21 -16.82 -24.48
CA MET A 1 -5.16 -15.73 -25.47
C MET A 1 -5.43 -14.45 -24.72
N GLY A 2 -4.53 -13.48 -24.80
CA GLY A 2 -4.69 -12.19 -24.12
C GLY A 2 -5.36 -11.16 -25.03
N LEU A 3 -5.95 -10.12 -24.44
CA LEU A 3 -6.59 -9.00 -25.16
C LEU A 3 -5.71 -8.33 -26.23
N LEU A 4 -4.39 -8.37 -26.07
CA LEU A 4 -3.42 -7.92 -27.07
C LEU A 4 -3.36 -8.84 -28.29
N ASP A 5 -3.44 -10.15 -28.09
CA ASP A 5 -3.50 -11.14 -29.16
C ASP A 5 -4.83 -11.02 -29.93
N ASP A 6 -5.93 -10.75 -29.22
CA ASP A 6 -7.25 -10.56 -29.80
C ASP A 6 -7.33 -9.25 -30.64
N LEU A 7 -6.70 -8.17 -30.15
CA LEU A 7 -6.55 -6.91 -30.90
C LEU A 7 -5.74 -7.11 -32.19
N ALA A 8 -4.59 -7.79 -32.11
CA ALA A 8 -3.77 -8.11 -33.26
C ALA A 8 -4.51 -9.02 -34.27
N GLY A 9 -5.30 -9.98 -33.75
CA GLY A 9 -6.13 -10.86 -34.56
C GLY A 9 -7.22 -10.12 -35.33
N ILE A 10 -7.86 -9.12 -34.73
CA ILE A 10 -8.85 -8.27 -35.41
C ILE A 10 -8.21 -7.31 -36.41
N GLU A 11 -7.02 -6.78 -36.12
CA GLU A 11 -6.27 -5.96 -37.06
C GLU A 11 -5.92 -6.73 -38.34
N MET A 12 -5.47 -7.99 -38.20
CA MET A 12 -5.26 -8.88 -39.33
C MET A 12 -6.54 -9.15 -40.12
N LYS A 13 -7.67 -9.41 -39.44
CA LYS A 13 -8.97 -9.64 -40.10
C LYS A 13 -9.47 -8.42 -40.87
N ILE A 14 -9.26 -7.21 -40.34
CA ILE A 14 -9.60 -5.96 -41.04
C ILE A 14 -8.74 -5.78 -42.29
N ALA A 15 -7.43 -6.05 -42.18
CA ALA A 15 -6.51 -5.96 -43.31
C ALA A 15 -6.85 -6.95 -44.42
N ASP A 16 -7.14 -8.20 -44.07
CA ASP A 16 -7.53 -9.25 -45.02
C ASP A 16 -8.89 -8.94 -45.68
N ALA A 17 -9.88 -8.50 -44.89
CA ALA A 17 -11.19 -8.11 -45.43
C ALA A 17 -11.09 -6.92 -46.42
N ALA A 18 -10.21 -5.95 -46.17
CA ALA A 18 -9.97 -4.83 -47.06
C ALA A 18 -9.23 -5.25 -48.35
N LEU A 19 -8.25 -6.16 -48.25
CA LEU A 19 -7.53 -6.72 -49.40
C LEU A 19 -8.44 -7.55 -50.31
N ASN A 20 -9.35 -8.33 -49.71
CA ASN A 20 -10.28 -9.21 -50.42
C ASN A 20 -11.57 -8.49 -50.87
N LYS A 21 -11.66 -7.17 -50.70
CA LYS A 21 -12.84 -6.34 -51.06
C LYS A 21 -14.16 -6.89 -50.49
N VAL A 22 -14.10 -7.37 -49.25
CA VAL A 22 -15.27 -7.81 -48.49
C VAL A 22 -16.19 -6.61 -48.24
N ASP A 23 -17.50 -6.85 -48.15
CA ASP A 23 -18.53 -5.83 -47.90
C ASP A 23 -18.13 -4.83 -46.80
N ASP A 24 -18.29 -3.53 -47.07
CA ASP A 24 -18.01 -2.42 -46.14
C ASP A 24 -18.74 -2.56 -44.81
N ALA A 25 -19.90 -3.23 -44.77
CA ALA A 25 -20.64 -3.53 -43.55
C ALA A 25 -19.84 -4.46 -42.62
N ILE A 26 -19.14 -5.44 -43.16
CA ILE A 26 -18.30 -6.39 -42.41
C ILE A 26 -17.05 -5.68 -41.89
N ILE A 27 -16.41 -4.86 -42.73
CA ILE A 27 -15.26 -4.04 -42.32
C ILE A 27 -15.66 -3.08 -41.19
N SER A 28 -16.84 -2.48 -41.28
CA SER A 28 -17.38 -1.59 -40.25
C SER A 28 -17.66 -2.31 -38.94
N ALA A 29 -18.20 -3.53 -38.98
CA ALA A 29 -18.41 -4.37 -37.80
C ALA A 29 -17.08 -4.74 -37.12
N LEU A 30 -16.06 -5.15 -37.89
CA LEU A 30 -14.74 -5.46 -37.36
C LEU A 30 -14.05 -4.23 -36.73
N LYS A 31 -14.20 -3.05 -37.33
CA LYS A 31 -13.71 -1.79 -36.73
C LYS A 31 -14.42 -1.44 -35.43
N ALA A 32 -15.72 -1.71 -35.33
CA ALA A 32 -16.47 -1.52 -34.09
C ALA A 32 -15.98 -2.47 -32.99
N GLU A 33 -15.72 -3.73 -33.34
CA GLU A 33 -15.15 -4.74 -32.44
C GLU A 33 -13.73 -4.36 -31.98
N GLN A 34 -12.86 -3.92 -32.89
CA GLN A 34 -11.53 -3.38 -32.57
C GLN A 34 -11.63 -2.24 -31.55
N LYS A 35 -12.56 -1.30 -31.77
CA LYS A 35 -12.78 -0.16 -30.87
C LYS A 35 -13.24 -0.61 -29.48
N ALA A 36 -14.06 -1.65 -29.40
CA ALA A 36 -14.51 -2.22 -28.12
C ALA A 36 -13.35 -2.88 -27.37
N LEU A 37 -12.56 -3.72 -28.03
CA LEU A 37 -11.39 -4.37 -27.43
C LEU A 37 -10.34 -3.36 -26.99
N LYS A 38 -10.07 -2.32 -27.80
CA LYS A 38 -9.14 -1.24 -27.42
C LYS A 38 -9.59 -0.53 -26.15
N LYS A 39 -10.89 -0.24 -26.01
CA LYS A 39 -11.44 0.34 -24.77
C LYS A 39 -11.29 -0.60 -23.59
N GLN A 40 -11.51 -1.90 -23.78
CA GLN A 40 -11.36 -2.89 -22.71
C GLN A 40 -9.89 -3.01 -22.26
N TRP A 41 -8.96 -3.04 -23.21
CA TRP A 41 -7.53 -3.05 -22.94
C TRP A 41 -7.09 -1.80 -22.17
N GLN A 42 -7.51 -0.61 -22.61
CA GLN A 42 -7.22 0.65 -21.89
C GLN A 42 -7.77 0.64 -20.46
N ARG A 43 -8.97 0.08 -20.24
CA ARG A 43 -9.54 -0.05 -18.90
C ARG A 43 -8.70 -0.98 -18.02
N MET A 44 -8.26 -2.11 -18.56
CA MET A 44 -7.42 -3.05 -17.82
C MET A 44 -6.05 -2.46 -17.50
N GLU A 45 -5.45 -1.71 -18.43
CA GLU A 45 -4.21 -0.98 -18.20
C GLU A 45 -4.37 0.04 -17.07
N LEU A 46 -5.43 0.86 -17.12
CA LEU A 46 -5.77 1.80 -16.04
C LEU A 46 -6.00 1.10 -14.70
N GLN A 47 -6.72 -0.02 -14.67
CA GLN A 47 -6.93 -0.80 -13.45
C GLN A 47 -5.60 -1.32 -12.88
N ARG A 48 -4.72 -1.81 -13.75
CA ARG A 48 -3.38 -2.29 -13.36
C ARG A 48 -2.52 -1.15 -12.82
N ASP A 49 -2.55 0.02 -13.45
CA ASP A 49 -1.80 1.20 -13.01
C ASP A 49 -2.29 1.71 -11.65
N ILE A 50 -3.60 1.76 -11.46
CA ILE A 50 -4.23 2.10 -10.18
C ILE A 50 -3.80 1.10 -9.10
N GLN A 51 -3.88 -0.19 -9.39
CA GLN A 51 -3.48 -1.24 -8.44
C GLN A 51 -1.99 -1.15 -8.07
N ASN A 52 -1.12 -0.90 -9.05
CA ASN A 52 0.31 -0.70 -8.82
C ASN A 52 0.57 0.55 -7.96
N ALA A 53 -0.15 1.65 -8.22
CA ALA A 53 -0.04 2.87 -7.42
C ALA A 53 -0.46 2.64 -5.97
N PHE A 54 -1.59 1.95 -5.74
CA PHE A 54 -2.02 1.58 -4.39
C PHE A 54 -1.01 0.70 -3.68
N ASN A 55 -0.47 -0.33 -4.34
CA ASN A 55 0.54 -1.20 -3.76
C ASN A 55 1.81 -0.44 -3.36
N ARG A 56 2.26 0.53 -4.17
CA ARG A 56 3.40 1.40 -3.82
C ARG A 56 3.10 2.24 -2.59
N ILE A 57 1.93 2.87 -2.51
CA ILE A 57 1.52 3.66 -1.34
C ILE A 57 1.48 2.79 -0.08
N ILE A 58 0.90 1.59 -0.17
CA ILE A 58 0.84 0.65 0.95
C ILE A 58 2.25 0.29 1.44
N GLU A 59 3.17 -0.04 0.53
CA GLU A 59 4.53 -0.41 0.87
C GLU A 59 5.31 0.76 1.49
N ASP A 60 5.21 1.97 0.91
CA ASP A 60 5.85 3.18 1.46
C ASP A 60 5.35 3.48 2.88
N LYS A 61 4.03 3.36 3.12
CA LYS A 61 3.46 3.56 4.45
C LYS A 61 3.88 2.46 5.42
N ARG A 62 3.95 1.22 4.98
CA ARG A 62 4.44 0.10 5.78
C ARG A 62 5.88 0.32 6.23
N GLN A 63 6.77 0.73 5.33
CA GLN A 63 8.15 1.07 5.67
C GLN A 63 8.24 2.24 6.64
N SER A 64 7.42 3.28 6.44
CA SER A 64 7.34 4.39 7.38
C SER A 64 6.93 3.92 8.78
N LEU A 65 5.90 3.09 8.90
CA LEU A 65 5.46 2.54 10.19
C LEU A 65 6.56 1.73 10.88
N TYR A 66 7.29 0.88 10.15
CA TYR A 66 8.43 0.15 10.70
C TYR A 66 9.52 1.08 11.24
N ARG A 67 9.85 2.18 10.55
CA ARG A 67 10.83 3.16 11.03
C ARG A 67 10.37 3.83 12.33
N HIS A 68 9.10 4.24 12.41
CA HIS A 68 8.57 4.86 13.63
C HIS A 68 8.53 3.88 14.80
N LYS A 69 8.21 2.61 14.54
CA LYS A 69 8.24 1.56 15.55
C LYS A 69 9.64 1.41 16.13
N ASN A 70 10.66 1.32 15.27
CA ASN A 70 12.05 1.22 15.71
C ASN A 70 12.47 2.42 16.55
N LEU A 71 12.09 3.64 16.15
CA LEU A 71 12.38 4.86 16.91
C LEU A 71 11.77 4.83 18.31
N ILE A 72 10.54 4.31 18.44
CA ILE A 72 9.87 4.20 19.74
C ILE A 72 10.55 3.14 20.61
N GLU A 73 10.98 2.02 20.04
CA GLU A 73 11.75 1.01 20.76
C GLU A 73 13.09 1.57 21.25
N GLU A 74 13.78 2.36 20.43
CA GLU A 74 15.02 3.07 20.81
C GLU A 74 14.77 4.06 21.95
N LEU A 75 13.78 4.94 21.81
CA LEU A 75 13.36 5.86 22.88
C LEU A 75 13.00 5.10 24.17
N GLY A 76 12.35 3.94 24.05
CA GLY A 76 12.03 3.08 25.17
C GLY A 76 13.28 2.54 25.89
N ARG A 77 14.35 2.21 25.15
CA ARG A 77 15.63 1.79 25.73
C ARG A 77 16.34 2.97 26.41
N ASP A 78 16.39 4.13 25.75
CA ASP A 78 17.01 5.34 26.30
C ASP A 78 16.33 5.78 27.61
N LEU A 79 14.99 5.72 27.66
CA LEU A 79 14.24 5.99 28.88
C LEU A 79 14.55 5.00 30.00
N THR A 80 14.79 3.72 29.69
CA THR A 80 15.23 2.74 30.71
C THR A 80 16.63 3.07 31.22
N VAL A 81 17.57 3.46 30.35
CA VAL A 81 18.92 3.86 30.79
C VAL A 81 18.86 5.10 31.68
N ILE A 82 18.05 6.10 31.32
CA ILE A 82 17.84 7.30 32.13
C ILE A 82 17.19 6.95 33.47
N HIS A 83 16.20 6.05 33.46
CA HIS A 83 15.55 5.55 34.67
C HIS A 83 16.56 4.92 35.64
N ASP A 84 17.37 3.98 35.15
CA ASP A 84 18.33 3.25 35.98
C ASP A 84 19.39 4.22 36.55
N GLY A 85 19.88 5.17 35.73
CA GLY A 85 20.80 6.21 36.20
C GLY A 85 20.20 7.17 37.23
N LEU A 86 18.91 7.49 37.14
CA LEU A 86 18.21 8.31 38.13
C LEU A 86 17.98 7.54 39.44
N GLN A 87 17.67 6.26 39.35
CA GLN A 87 17.50 5.39 40.53
C GLN A 87 18.82 5.26 41.30
N ASP A 88 19.94 5.08 40.59
CA ASP A 88 21.28 5.04 41.20
C ASP A 88 21.71 6.40 41.79
N ALA A 89 21.32 7.51 41.14
CA ALA A 89 21.69 8.86 41.58
C ALA A 89 20.84 9.39 42.74
N PHE A 90 19.61 8.89 42.92
CA PHE A 90 18.70 9.33 43.96
C PHE A 90 18.24 8.15 44.83
N GLU A 91 18.97 7.88 45.93
CA GLU A 91 18.53 6.99 47.04
C GLU A 91 17.30 7.55 47.81
N SER A 92 16.60 8.55 47.26
CA SER A 92 15.56 9.30 47.95
C SER A 92 14.16 8.91 47.49
N ARG A 93 13.16 9.09 48.36
CA ARG A 93 11.72 8.99 48.03
C ARG A 93 11.34 9.77 46.77
N THR A 94 12.05 10.85 46.45
CA THR A 94 11.83 11.66 45.25
C THR A 94 12.31 10.97 43.98
N GLY A 95 13.45 10.27 44.03
CA GLY A 95 13.94 9.43 42.92
C GLY A 95 12.93 8.33 42.60
N SER A 96 12.45 7.64 43.65
CA SER A 96 11.42 6.60 43.50
C SER A 96 10.13 7.11 42.85
N ALA A 97 9.62 8.27 43.28
CA ALA A 97 8.39 8.86 42.73
C ALA A 97 8.53 9.34 41.28
N ILE A 98 9.71 9.87 40.90
CA ILE A 98 10.02 10.22 39.52
C ILE A 98 10.09 8.95 38.66
N SER A 99 10.72 7.89 39.17
CA SER A 99 10.84 6.57 38.52
C SER A 99 9.48 5.97 38.17
N GLU A 100 8.57 5.94 39.16
CA GLU A 100 7.24 5.36 39.01
C GLU A 100 6.46 6.09 37.90
N ARG A 101 6.50 7.43 37.92
CA ARG A 101 5.83 8.27 36.94
C ARG A 101 6.43 8.15 35.54
N LEU A 102 7.75 7.96 35.42
CA LEU A 102 8.41 7.73 34.14
C LEU A 102 7.97 6.40 33.51
N ASN A 103 7.88 5.35 34.33
CA ASN A 103 7.42 4.03 33.89
C ASN A 103 5.95 4.04 33.47
N GLU A 104 5.08 4.73 34.22
CA GLU A 104 3.68 4.92 33.86
C GLU A 104 3.52 5.62 32.51
N GLU A 105 4.25 6.72 32.29
CA GLU A 105 4.21 7.45 31.02
C GLU A 105 4.78 6.62 29.87
N LYS A 106 5.87 5.88 30.10
CA LYS A 106 6.42 4.95 29.10
C LYS A 106 5.41 3.88 28.71
N ALA A 107 4.74 3.27 29.68
CA ALA A 107 3.71 2.25 29.45
C ALA A 107 2.51 2.85 28.69
N ARG A 108 2.07 4.06 29.07
CA ARG A 108 0.98 4.78 28.40
C ARG A 108 1.30 5.07 26.94
N ILE A 109 2.48 5.64 26.65
CA ILE A 109 2.90 5.98 25.28
C ILE A 109 3.04 4.70 24.43
N SER A 110 3.66 3.66 24.98
CA SER A 110 3.84 2.38 24.27
C SER A 110 2.49 1.73 23.95
N GLY A 111 1.56 1.74 24.91
CA GLY A 111 0.21 1.21 24.70
C GLY A 111 -0.59 2.00 23.66
N GLN A 112 -0.56 3.34 23.71
CA GLN A 112 -1.19 4.20 22.71
C GLN A 112 -0.63 3.95 21.32
N TYR A 113 0.69 3.81 21.19
CA TYR A 113 1.32 3.52 19.91
C TYR A 113 0.94 2.14 19.38
N GLN A 114 0.95 1.12 20.23
CA GLN A 114 0.57 -0.24 19.82
C GLN A 114 -0.87 -0.28 19.30
N THR A 115 -1.81 0.36 19.99
CA THR A 115 -3.20 0.49 19.52
C THR A 115 -3.27 1.19 18.16
N LEU A 116 -2.59 2.33 18.00
CA LEU A 116 -2.59 3.09 16.75
C LEU A 116 -2.00 2.28 15.58
N TYR A 117 -0.94 1.52 15.86
CA TYR A 117 -0.29 0.64 14.90
C TYR A 117 -1.21 -0.50 14.46
N ASP A 118 -1.89 -1.15 15.40
CA ASP A 118 -2.82 -2.24 15.13
C ASP A 118 -4.06 -1.75 14.33
N GLU A 119 -4.60 -0.58 14.67
CA GLU A 119 -5.68 0.08 13.91
C GLU A 119 -5.24 0.45 12.49
N THR A 120 -4.01 0.93 12.32
CA THR A 120 -3.45 1.26 11.01
C THR A 120 -3.27 0.00 10.16
N LEU A 121 -2.78 -1.10 10.73
CA LEU A 121 -2.69 -2.38 10.03
C LEU A 121 -4.07 -2.93 9.64
N ALA A 122 -5.07 -2.82 10.53
CA ALA A 122 -6.43 -3.24 10.25
C ALA A 122 -7.08 -2.40 9.12
N SER A 123 -6.88 -1.08 9.11
CA SER A 123 -7.38 -0.21 8.04
C SER A 123 -6.67 -0.41 6.70
N CYS A 124 -5.42 -0.88 6.70
CA CYS A 124 -4.71 -1.23 5.48
C CYS A 124 -5.16 -2.58 4.87
N ARG A 125 -5.91 -3.40 5.63
CA ARG A 125 -6.56 -4.64 5.15
C ARG A 125 -7.88 -4.39 4.40
N ILE A 126 -8.07 -3.22 3.79
CA ILE A 126 -9.20 -3.01 2.88
C ILE A 126 -9.03 -3.98 1.71
N ASN A 127 -9.85 -5.03 1.75
CA ASN A 127 -10.03 -5.99 0.67
C ASN A 127 -10.45 -5.22 -0.58
N LEU A 128 -9.53 -5.09 -1.53
CA LEU A 128 -9.87 -4.85 -2.92
C LEU A 128 -10.53 -6.13 -3.44
N LEU A 129 -11.83 -6.28 -3.16
CA LEU A 129 -12.74 -7.21 -3.86
C LEU A 129 -13.27 -6.52 -5.11
#